data_AF-A0A942SYV7-F1
#
_entry.id   AF-A0A942SYV7-F1
#
_cell.length_a   1.000
_cell.length_b   1.000
_cell.length_c   1.000
_cell.angle_alpha   90.00
_cell.angle_beta   90.00
_cell.angle_gamma   90.00
#
_symmetry.space_group_name_H-M   'P 1'
#
loop_
_entity.id
_entity.type
_entity.pdbx_description
1 polymer ?
#
loop_
_entity_poly.entity_id
_entity_poly.type
_entity_poly.pdbx_seq_one_letter_code
_entity_poly.pdbx_strand_id
1 'polypeptide(L)'
;MRLTPSRGVLVATTVVVGALVAPVLTAVPASATDYPTWQDVERAKGDEQAKQTEVTRVQAALREVQAEAAEKSAAAVTASAAADRAEAELTSATQAATTLQAQADRASATAARAQQRAGQLAANLYRDGTADQMTTRIATADDPDQLLYQLGAMDQLSSNWAGVLDEASVAAGTASSLHEQAERAEQERADRADAAEQKAGAAKRAETAANAAVDDTEQHSDELYAQLAALKDSTAAAEQGYALGQAVARQKAEQQRQREAAAAAERARQASSSTPAASGGSGTSYPSTGGVVVDPAAAQAYARSAIGAYGWGSDQMSCLVSLWNQESGWRANALNASSGAYGIPQSLPATKMADAGADWRTNAATQIDWGLAYIKSAYGSPCGAWNHEMSVDPHWY
;
A
#
# COMPACT_ATOMS: atom_id res chain seq x y z
N MET A 1 -6.38 77.81 -30.76
CA MET A 1 -7.83 78.12 -30.90
C MET A 1 -8.59 76.91 -30.39
N ARG A 2 -9.04 76.90 -29.13
CA ARG A 2 -10.45 77.14 -28.73
C ARG A 2 -11.46 76.65 -29.77
N LEU A 3 -12.24 75.62 -29.41
CA LEU A 3 -13.71 75.58 -29.40
C LEU A 3 -14.22 74.14 -29.15
N THR A 4 -14.70 73.87 -27.94
CA THR A 4 -15.97 73.14 -27.72
C THR A 4 -17.13 74.15 -27.87
N PRO A 5 -18.45 73.80 -27.88
CA PRO A 5 -19.13 72.49 -27.70
C PRO A 5 -20.30 72.23 -28.69
N SER A 6 -20.93 71.05 -28.65
CA SER A 6 -22.40 70.95 -28.84
C SER A 6 -22.97 69.66 -28.27
N ARG A 7 -24.05 69.85 -27.51
CA ARG A 7 -24.82 68.88 -26.72
C ARG A 7 -25.77 68.08 -27.61
N GLY A 8 -25.91 66.79 -27.32
CA GLY A 8 -27.04 65.97 -27.73
C GLY A 8 -27.50 65.14 -26.53
N VAL A 9 -28.60 65.56 -25.91
CA VAL A 9 -29.33 64.81 -24.89
C VAL A 9 -30.18 63.77 -25.61
N LEU A 10 -30.03 62.48 -25.30
CA LEU A 10 -31.04 61.46 -25.58
C LEU A 10 -31.22 60.59 -24.34
N VAL A 11 -32.48 60.55 -23.92
CA VAL A 11 -33.00 59.95 -22.70
C VAL A 11 -33.08 58.43 -22.85
N ALA A 12 -32.79 57.79 -21.72
CA ALA A 12 -32.88 56.38 -21.39
C ALA A 12 -34.02 55.57 -22.03
N THR A 13 -33.68 54.38 -22.51
CA THR A 13 -34.51 53.18 -22.34
C THR A 13 -33.59 52.05 -21.90
N THR A 14 -33.65 51.75 -20.60
CA THR A 14 -32.98 50.64 -19.93
C THR A 14 -33.57 49.31 -20.38
N VAL A 15 -32.78 48.50 -21.08
CA VAL A 15 -32.93 47.05 -21.11
C VAL A 15 -31.73 46.48 -20.35
N VAL A 16 -31.96 46.08 -19.10
CA VAL A 16 -30.98 45.35 -18.30
C VAL A 16 -30.92 43.93 -18.83
N VAL A 17 -29.99 43.67 -19.75
CA VAL A 17 -29.51 42.31 -20.00
C VAL A 17 -28.43 42.06 -18.95
N GLY A 18 -28.73 41.18 -18.00
CA GLY A 18 -27.78 40.75 -16.97
C GLY A 18 -26.59 40.04 -17.61
N ALA A 19 -25.49 40.78 -17.78
CA ALA A 19 -24.18 40.21 -18.03
C ALA A 19 -23.74 39.51 -16.74
N LEU A 20 -23.84 38.19 -16.69
CA LEU A 20 -23.12 37.35 -15.75
C LEU A 20 -21.62 37.55 -16.02
N VAL A 21 -21.02 38.54 -15.36
CA VAL A 21 -19.57 38.60 -15.19
C VAL A 21 -19.22 37.48 -14.23
N ALA A 22 -18.95 36.29 -14.78
CA ALA A 22 -18.27 35.25 -14.02
C ALA A 22 -16.90 35.82 -13.63
N PRO A 23 -16.55 35.88 -12.33
CA PRO A 23 -15.18 36.19 -11.97
C PRO A 23 -14.33 35.06 -12.54
N VAL A 24 -13.50 35.39 -13.53
CA VAL A 24 -12.33 34.58 -13.86
C VAL A 24 -11.45 34.66 -12.61
N LEU A 25 -11.67 33.73 -11.69
CA LEU A 25 -10.70 33.38 -10.68
C LEU A 25 -9.51 32.82 -11.45
N THR A 26 -8.59 33.69 -11.85
CA THR A 26 -7.22 33.25 -12.09
C THR A 26 -6.79 32.61 -10.79
N ALA A 27 -6.71 31.28 -10.77
CA ALA A 27 -6.09 30.56 -9.68
C ALA A 27 -4.67 31.12 -9.59
N VAL A 28 -4.46 32.02 -8.64
CA VAL A 28 -3.12 32.45 -8.24
C VAL A 28 -2.48 31.16 -7.73
N PRO A 29 -1.31 30.74 -8.26
CA PRO A 29 -0.60 29.63 -7.64
C PRO A 29 -0.36 30.05 -6.19
N ALA A 30 -1.03 29.37 -5.26
CA ALA A 30 -0.75 29.51 -3.84
C ALA A 30 0.64 28.92 -3.59
N SER A 31 1.43 29.64 -2.78
CA SER A 31 2.81 29.35 -2.38
C SER A 31 3.90 29.78 -3.37
N ALA A 32 4.05 31.09 -3.56
CA ALA A 32 5.39 31.63 -3.41
C ALA A 32 5.59 31.85 -1.91
N THR A 33 6.11 30.85 -1.21
CA THR A 33 6.44 30.99 0.21
C THR A 33 7.63 31.95 0.28
N ASP A 34 7.43 33.17 0.77
CA ASP A 34 8.49 34.16 0.94
C ASP A 34 9.41 33.74 2.09
N TYR A 35 10.43 32.94 1.77
CA TYR A 35 11.44 32.48 2.72
C TYR A 35 12.28 33.65 3.28
N PRO A 36 12.67 33.59 4.57
CA PRO A 36 13.66 34.50 5.13
C PRO A 36 14.95 34.56 4.29
N THR A 37 15.44 35.78 4.07
CA THR A 37 16.67 36.00 3.31
C THR A 37 17.85 36.31 4.23
N TRP A 38 19.08 36.18 3.72
CA TRP A 38 20.27 36.66 4.44
C TRP A 38 20.21 38.15 4.81
N GLN A 39 19.53 38.98 4.01
CA GLN A 39 19.32 40.38 4.32
C GLN A 39 18.41 40.57 5.55
N ASP A 40 17.43 39.67 5.76
CA ASP A 40 16.57 39.68 6.95
C ASP A 40 17.35 39.29 8.20
N VAL A 41 18.18 38.25 8.10
CA VAL A 41 19.06 37.79 9.17
C VAL A 41 20.02 38.90 9.61
N GLU A 42 20.67 39.55 8.66
CA GLU A 42 21.67 40.58 8.97
C GLU A 42 21.04 41.83 9.58
N ARG A 43 19.83 42.21 9.14
CA ARG A 43 19.03 43.28 9.74
C ARG A 43 18.60 42.95 11.17
N ALA A 44 18.29 41.68 11.46
CA ALA A 44 17.82 41.24 12.76
C ALA A 44 18.94 41.12 13.82
N LYS A 45 20.20 40.90 13.43
CA LYS A 45 21.34 40.73 14.36
C LYS A 45 21.60 41.91 15.30
N GLY A 46 21.20 43.12 14.90
CA GLY A 46 21.44 44.34 15.67
C GLY A 46 20.46 44.59 16.82
N ASP A 47 19.35 43.84 16.91
CA ASP A 47 18.29 44.05 17.90
C ASP A 47 17.77 42.72 18.43
N GLU A 48 17.74 42.54 19.75
CA GLU A 48 17.38 41.25 20.37
C GLU A 48 15.93 40.84 20.04
N GLN A 49 15.00 41.80 19.97
CA GLN A 49 13.61 41.49 19.66
C GLN A 49 13.42 41.13 18.18
N ALA A 50 14.13 41.83 17.28
CA ALA A 50 14.19 41.51 15.86
C ALA A 50 14.83 40.13 15.64
N LYS A 51 15.91 39.80 16.35
CA LYS A 51 16.57 38.50 16.30
C LYS A 51 15.62 37.37 16.69
N GLN A 52 14.88 37.49 17.80
CA GLN A 52 13.91 36.47 18.22
C GLN A 52 12.73 36.33 17.23
N THR A 53 12.31 37.45 16.63
CA THR A 53 11.27 37.45 15.58
C THR A 53 11.74 36.68 14.34
N GLU A 54 12.97 36.95 13.89
CA GLU A 54 13.54 36.29 12.73
C GLU A 54 13.81 34.80 12.98
N VAL A 55 14.30 34.43 14.18
CA VAL A 55 14.44 33.02 14.60
C VAL A 55 13.09 32.29 14.49
N THR A 56 12.00 32.92 14.95
CA THR A 56 10.66 32.32 14.89
C THR A 56 10.19 32.15 13.44
N ARG A 57 10.49 33.13 12.57
CA ARG A 57 10.16 33.10 11.14
C ARG A 57 10.92 32.00 10.41
N VAL A 58 12.23 31.89 10.62
CA VAL A 58 13.08 30.82 10.05
C VAL A 58 12.63 29.44 10.52
N GLN A 59 12.30 29.28 11.81
CA GLN A 59 11.76 28.02 12.33
C GLN A 59 10.37 27.68 11.77
N ALA A 60 9.54 28.67 11.46
CA ALA A 60 8.26 28.43 10.81
C ALA A 60 8.44 27.99 9.36
N ALA A 61 9.32 28.65 8.62
CA ALA A 61 9.69 28.29 7.25
C ALA A 61 10.25 26.86 7.15
N LEU A 62 11.15 26.47 8.07
CA LEU A 62 11.68 25.10 8.16
C LEU A 62 10.56 24.06 8.34
N ARG A 63 9.59 24.32 9.23
CA ARG A 63 8.47 23.40 9.44
C ARG A 63 7.56 23.29 8.21
N GLU A 64 7.34 24.39 7.51
CA GLU A 64 6.50 24.42 6.31
C GLU A 64 7.10 23.58 5.19
N VAL A 65 8.37 23.82 4.86
CA VAL A 65 9.06 23.09 3.79
C VAL A 65 9.20 21.59 4.12
N GLN A 66 9.52 21.25 5.37
CA GLN A 66 9.58 19.86 5.83
C GLN A 66 8.21 19.17 5.80
N ALA A 67 7.12 19.89 6.08
CA ALA A 67 5.77 19.32 6.07
C ALA A 67 5.31 18.93 4.66
N GLU A 68 5.65 19.73 3.64
CA GLU A 68 5.31 19.40 2.25
C GLU A 68 6.03 18.13 1.79
N ALA A 69 7.35 18.04 1.99
CA ALA A 69 8.10 16.83 1.66
C ALA A 69 7.64 15.60 2.46
N ALA A 70 7.24 15.78 3.72
CA ALA A 70 6.67 14.71 4.53
C ALA A 70 5.36 14.18 3.94
N GLU A 71 4.46 15.06 3.50
CA GLU A 71 3.18 14.71 2.89
C GLU A 71 3.39 13.93 1.58
N LYS A 72 4.24 14.47 0.68
CA LYS A 72 4.52 13.80 -0.61
C LYS A 72 5.21 12.46 -0.41
N SER A 73 6.16 12.37 0.52
CA SER A 73 6.83 11.11 0.85
C SER A 73 5.87 10.07 1.44
N ALA A 74 4.92 10.49 2.29
CA ALA A 74 3.88 9.60 2.82
C ALA A 74 2.94 9.08 1.72
N ALA A 75 2.56 9.95 0.79
CA ALA A 75 1.77 9.58 -0.38
C ALA A 75 2.52 8.57 -1.26
N ALA A 76 3.83 8.74 -1.45
CA ALA A 76 4.67 7.79 -2.19
C ALA A 76 4.71 6.40 -1.53
N VAL A 77 4.92 6.33 -0.21
CA VAL A 77 4.90 5.05 0.54
C VAL A 77 3.52 4.38 0.42
N THR A 78 2.45 5.14 0.60
CA THR A 78 1.07 4.63 0.50
C THR A 78 0.75 4.10 -0.90
N ALA A 79 1.15 4.83 -1.94
CA ALA A 79 0.93 4.45 -3.32
C ALA A 79 1.75 3.22 -3.71
N SER A 80 3.01 3.11 -3.27
CA SER A 80 3.83 1.90 -3.44
C SER A 80 3.12 0.70 -2.80
N ALA A 81 2.74 0.80 -1.53
CA ALA A 81 2.05 -0.27 -0.82
C ALA A 81 0.72 -0.70 -1.48
N ALA A 82 0.05 0.21 -2.18
CA ALA A 82 -1.15 -0.11 -2.96
C ALA A 82 -0.81 -0.83 -4.28
N ALA A 83 0.28 -0.44 -4.95
CA ALA A 83 0.78 -1.14 -6.14
C ALA A 83 1.22 -2.56 -5.82
N ASP A 84 1.98 -2.76 -4.75
CA ASP A 84 2.46 -4.08 -4.34
C ASP A 84 1.30 -5.04 -3.98
N ARG A 85 0.26 -4.52 -3.30
CA ARG A 85 -0.97 -5.28 -3.02
C ARG A 85 -1.70 -5.67 -4.30
N ALA A 86 -1.84 -4.75 -5.25
CA ALA A 86 -2.51 -5.02 -6.51
C ALA A 86 -1.76 -6.07 -7.34
N GLU A 87 -0.42 -6.05 -7.35
CA GLU A 87 0.42 -7.06 -8.01
C GLU A 87 0.26 -8.46 -7.37
N ALA A 88 0.19 -8.52 -6.04
CA ALA A 88 -0.05 -9.77 -5.33
C ALA A 88 -1.46 -10.34 -5.63
N GLU A 89 -2.48 -9.49 -5.68
CA GLU A 89 -3.84 -9.87 -6.09
C GLU A 89 -3.87 -10.38 -7.54
N LEU A 90 -3.19 -9.70 -8.46
CA LEU A 90 -3.05 -10.13 -9.85
C LEU A 90 -2.37 -11.50 -9.95
N THR A 91 -1.31 -11.73 -9.18
CA THR A 91 -0.61 -13.02 -9.13
C THR A 91 -1.55 -14.15 -8.68
N SER A 92 -2.32 -13.91 -7.62
CA SER A 92 -3.32 -14.86 -7.11
C SER A 92 -4.42 -15.14 -8.15
N ALA A 93 -4.97 -14.10 -8.77
CA ALA A 93 -5.99 -14.23 -9.82
C ALA A 93 -5.45 -14.98 -11.05
N THR A 94 -4.19 -14.75 -11.42
CA THR A 94 -3.53 -15.45 -12.54
C THR A 94 -3.40 -16.94 -12.25
N GLN A 95 -3.03 -17.31 -11.02
CA GLN A 95 -2.95 -18.71 -10.62
C GLN A 95 -4.34 -19.40 -10.63
N ALA A 96 -5.37 -18.70 -10.16
CA ALA A 96 -6.75 -19.20 -10.16
C ALA A 96 -7.27 -19.41 -11.59
N ALA A 97 -7.11 -18.41 -12.48
CA ALA A 97 -7.50 -18.48 -13.88
C ALA A 97 -6.80 -19.65 -14.60
N THR A 98 -5.48 -19.78 -14.42
CA THR A 98 -4.69 -20.87 -15.01
C THR A 98 -5.19 -22.25 -14.54
N THR A 99 -5.51 -22.37 -13.25
CA THR A 99 -6.00 -23.62 -12.66
C THR A 99 -7.37 -23.99 -13.21
N LEU A 100 -8.30 -23.03 -13.28
CA LEU A 100 -9.66 -23.25 -13.79
C LEU A 100 -9.65 -23.56 -15.29
N GLN A 101 -8.82 -22.88 -16.07
CA GLN A 101 -8.65 -23.20 -17.49
C GLN A 101 -8.18 -24.64 -17.70
N ALA A 102 -7.16 -25.08 -16.94
CA ALA A 102 -6.68 -26.45 -17.03
C ALA A 102 -7.75 -27.49 -16.60
N GLN A 103 -8.63 -27.14 -15.65
CA GLN A 103 -9.77 -28.00 -15.27
C GLN A 103 -10.82 -28.04 -16.38
N ALA A 104 -11.17 -26.90 -16.98
CA ALA A 104 -12.10 -26.80 -18.10
C ALA A 104 -11.62 -27.61 -19.32
N ASP A 105 -10.33 -27.54 -19.64
CA ASP A 105 -9.72 -28.30 -20.74
C ASP A 105 -9.82 -29.82 -20.48
N ARG A 106 -9.50 -30.26 -19.26
CA ARG A 106 -9.63 -31.68 -18.87
C ARG A 106 -11.08 -32.15 -18.90
N ALA A 107 -12.01 -31.34 -18.41
CA ALA A 107 -13.44 -31.65 -18.44
C ALA A 107 -13.96 -31.74 -19.87
N SER A 108 -13.54 -30.83 -20.75
CA SER A 108 -13.85 -30.86 -22.18
C SER A 108 -13.35 -32.14 -22.86
N ALA A 109 -12.12 -32.55 -22.56
CA ALA A 109 -11.58 -33.81 -23.07
C ALA A 109 -12.37 -35.03 -22.55
N THR A 110 -12.84 -35.00 -21.30
CA THR A 110 -13.69 -36.07 -20.75
C THR A 110 -15.07 -36.08 -21.40
N ALA A 111 -15.70 -34.92 -21.57
CA ALA A 111 -16.98 -34.78 -22.27
C ALA A 111 -16.89 -35.30 -23.71
N ALA A 112 -15.83 -34.94 -24.44
CA ALA A 112 -15.61 -35.41 -25.81
C ALA A 112 -15.47 -36.95 -25.88
N ARG A 113 -14.73 -37.55 -24.94
CA ARG A 113 -14.62 -39.02 -24.84
C ARG A 113 -15.96 -39.68 -24.52
N ALA A 114 -16.71 -39.13 -23.57
CA ALA A 114 -18.03 -39.67 -23.18
C ALA A 114 -19.02 -39.58 -24.35
N GLN A 115 -19.05 -38.45 -25.06
CA GLN A 115 -19.87 -38.25 -26.25
C GLN A 115 -19.48 -39.21 -27.39
N GLN A 116 -18.18 -39.43 -27.61
CA GLN A 116 -17.71 -40.39 -28.62
C GLN A 116 -18.16 -41.82 -28.29
N ARG A 117 -18.07 -42.25 -27.02
CA ARG A 117 -18.58 -43.56 -26.58
C ARG A 117 -20.09 -43.68 -26.81
N ALA A 118 -20.86 -42.66 -26.42
CA ALA A 118 -22.29 -42.61 -26.67
C ALA A 118 -22.62 -42.68 -28.17
N GLY A 119 -21.88 -41.97 -29.02
CA GLY A 119 -22.06 -41.98 -30.48
C GLY A 119 -21.69 -43.32 -31.14
N GLN A 120 -20.61 -43.96 -30.72
CA GLN A 120 -20.23 -45.30 -31.18
C GLN A 120 -21.27 -46.34 -30.80
N LEU A 121 -21.77 -46.25 -29.55
CA LEU A 121 -22.82 -47.10 -29.04
C LEU A 121 -24.08 -46.91 -29.91
N ALA A 122 -24.54 -45.66 -30.13
CA ALA A 122 -25.66 -45.30 -31.02
C ALA A 122 -25.52 -45.87 -32.43
N ALA A 123 -24.33 -45.73 -33.03
CA ALA A 123 -24.03 -46.25 -34.36
C ALA A 123 -24.14 -47.79 -34.43
N ASN A 124 -23.71 -48.50 -33.38
CA ASN A 124 -23.82 -49.95 -33.32
C ASN A 124 -25.27 -50.43 -33.26
N LEU A 125 -26.17 -49.79 -32.49
CA LEU A 125 -27.61 -50.15 -32.54
C LEU A 125 -28.24 -49.91 -33.89
N TYR A 126 -27.92 -48.76 -34.49
CA TYR A 126 -28.46 -48.41 -35.78
C TYR A 126 -28.02 -49.44 -36.84
N ARG A 127 -26.76 -49.88 -36.76
CA ARG A 127 -26.19 -50.90 -37.65
C ARG A 127 -26.73 -52.30 -37.40
N ASP A 128 -26.94 -52.69 -36.14
CA ASP A 128 -27.41 -54.03 -35.79
C ASP A 128 -28.93 -54.20 -36.01
N GLY A 129 -29.67 -53.12 -36.30
CA GLY A 129 -31.05 -53.18 -36.81
C GLY A 129 -32.01 -54.00 -35.93
N THR A 130 -31.71 -54.11 -34.64
CA THR A 130 -32.18 -55.21 -33.80
C THR A 130 -33.67 -55.20 -33.52
N ALA A 131 -34.36 -54.07 -33.68
CA ALA A 131 -35.79 -54.00 -33.44
C ALA A 131 -36.60 -54.96 -34.34
N ASP A 132 -36.19 -55.11 -35.61
CA ASP A 132 -36.93 -55.92 -36.59
C ASP A 132 -36.51 -57.40 -36.54
N GLN A 133 -35.23 -57.70 -36.29
CA GLN A 133 -34.78 -59.09 -36.11
C GLN A 133 -35.12 -59.69 -34.73
N MET A 134 -35.12 -58.89 -33.66
CA MET A 134 -35.44 -59.39 -32.32
C MET A 134 -36.94 -59.61 -32.13
N THR A 135 -37.81 -58.77 -32.70
CA THR A 135 -39.26 -59.00 -32.67
C THR A 135 -39.63 -60.32 -33.34
N THR A 136 -38.98 -60.67 -34.46
CA THR A 136 -39.12 -62.02 -35.04
C THR A 136 -38.61 -63.12 -34.13
N ARG A 137 -37.45 -62.98 -33.47
CA ARG A 137 -36.90 -64.02 -32.59
C ARG A 137 -37.73 -64.24 -31.32
N ILE A 138 -38.31 -63.19 -30.77
CA ILE A 138 -39.23 -63.24 -29.63
C ILE A 138 -40.56 -63.87 -30.05
N ALA A 139 -41.04 -63.56 -31.26
CA ALA A 139 -42.28 -64.14 -31.79
C ALA A 139 -42.16 -65.63 -32.18
N THR A 140 -40.94 -66.13 -32.42
CA THR A 140 -40.68 -67.53 -32.82
C THR A 140 -39.93 -68.34 -31.75
N ALA A 141 -39.85 -67.87 -30.50
CA ALA A 141 -39.14 -68.58 -29.43
C ALA A 141 -40.00 -69.72 -28.86
N ASP A 142 -39.50 -70.96 -28.93
CA ASP A 142 -40.20 -72.16 -28.44
C ASP A 142 -39.95 -72.46 -26.95
N ASP A 143 -39.00 -71.77 -26.29
CA ASP A 143 -38.57 -72.04 -24.90
C ASP A 143 -38.73 -70.80 -23.97
N PRO A 144 -39.55 -70.88 -22.89
CA PRO A 144 -39.79 -69.78 -21.95
C PRO A 144 -38.54 -69.25 -21.22
N ASP A 145 -37.57 -70.11 -20.88
CA ASP A 145 -36.39 -69.70 -20.11
C ASP A 145 -35.43 -68.85 -20.95
N GLN A 146 -35.39 -69.15 -22.25
CA GLN A 146 -34.58 -68.41 -23.22
C GLN A 146 -35.14 -66.98 -23.44
N LEU A 147 -36.46 -66.82 -23.34
CA LEU A 147 -37.13 -65.52 -23.45
C LEU A 147 -36.80 -64.61 -22.26
N LEU A 148 -36.81 -65.16 -21.03
CA LEU A 148 -36.47 -64.42 -19.81
C LEU A 148 -35.00 -63.97 -19.80
N TYR A 149 -34.08 -64.83 -20.25
CA TYR A 149 -32.67 -64.47 -20.39
C TYR A 149 -32.47 -63.34 -21.41
N GLN A 150 -33.16 -63.39 -22.55
CA GLN A 150 -33.09 -62.33 -23.56
C GLN A 150 -33.67 -61.00 -23.05
N LEU A 151 -34.81 -61.04 -22.35
CA LEU A 151 -35.40 -59.87 -21.69
C LEU A 151 -34.48 -59.26 -20.64
N GLY A 152 -33.84 -60.08 -19.80
CA GLY A 152 -32.86 -59.61 -18.82
C GLY A 152 -31.61 -59.02 -19.47
N ALA A 153 -31.12 -59.61 -20.56
CA ALA A 153 -30.01 -59.04 -21.33
C ALA A 153 -30.38 -57.71 -22.00
N MET A 154 -31.63 -57.54 -22.45
CA MET A 154 -32.14 -56.27 -22.99
C MET A 154 -32.29 -55.21 -21.92
N ASP A 155 -32.78 -55.56 -20.73
CA ASP A 155 -32.89 -54.65 -19.59
C ASP A 155 -31.51 -54.18 -19.12
N GLN A 156 -30.55 -55.11 -19.03
CA GLN A 156 -29.16 -54.79 -18.70
C GLN A 156 -28.51 -53.90 -19.77
N LEU A 157 -28.76 -54.18 -21.05
CA LEU A 157 -28.28 -53.37 -22.15
C LEU A 157 -28.88 -51.96 -22.06
N SER A 158 -30.21 -51.83 -21.98
CA SER A 158 -30.93 -50.55 -21.84
C SER A 158 -30.43 -49.73 -20.65
N SER A 159 -30.21 -50.38 -19.50
CA SER A 159 -29.64 -49.75 -18.31
C SER A 159 -28.21 -49.24 -18.56
N ASN A 160 -27.38 -50.03 -19.25
CA ASN A 160 -26.04 -49.61 -19.64
C ASN A 160 -26.07 -48.45 -20.66
N TRP A 161 -27.06 -48.42 -21.55
CA TRP A 161 -27.29 -47.31 -22.50
C TRP A 161 -27.67 -46.01 -21.81
N ALA A 162 -28.65 -46.08 -20.91
CA ALA A 162 -29.06 -44.95 -20.11
C ALA A 162 -27.86 -44.39 -19.31
N GLY A 163 -27.04 -45.28 -18.73
CA GLY A 163 -25.81 -44.90 -18.03
C GLY A 163 -24.79 -44.17 -18.90
N VAL A 164 -24.52 -44.62 -20.12
CA VAL A 164 -23.55 -43.97 -21.03
C VAL A 164 -24.05 -42.59 -21.50
N LEU A 165 -25.34 -42.45 -21.78
CA LEU A 165 -25.94 -41.17 -22.18
C LEU A 165 -26.01 -40.17 -21.01
N ASP A 166 -26.28 -40.65 -19.80
CA ASP A 166 -26.24 -39.85 -18.58
C ASP A 166 -24.82 -39.36 -18.30
N GLU A 167 -23.82 -40.25 -18.34
CA GLU A 167 -22.41 -39.90 -18.15
C GLU A 167 -21.96 -38.83 -19.16
N ALA A 168 -22.35 -38.96 -20.43
CA ALA A 168 -22.03 -37.97 -21.46
C ALA A 168 -22.68 -36.61 -21.18
N SER A 169 -23.93 -36.61 -20.71
CA SER A 169 -24.67 -35.39 -20.37
C SER A 169 -24.07 -34.69 -19.14
N VAL A 170 -23.75 -35.46 -18.10
CA VAL A 170 -23.08 -34.97 -16.88
C VAL A 170 -21.69 -34.42 -17.21
N ALA A 171 -20.91 -35.13 -18.03
CA ALA A 171 -19.59 -34.66 -18.45
C ALA A 171 -19.67 -33.36 -19.26
N ALA A 172 -20.64 -33.25 -20.18
CA ALA A 172 -20.88 -32.03 -20.94
C ALA A 172 -21.29 -30.85 -20.04
N GLY A 173 -22.22 -31.08 -19.10
CA GLY A 173 -22.63 -30.06 -18.13
C GLY A 173 -21.47 -29.60 -17.23
N THR A 174 -20.62 -30.54 -16.80
CA THR A 174 -19.41 -30.24 -16.01
C THR A 174 -18.41 -29.41 -16.81
N ALA A 175 -18.17 -29.76 -18.07
CA ALA A 175 -17.30 -29.00 -18.96
C ALA A 175 -17.82 -27.58 -19.20
N SER A 176 -19.12 -27.42 -19.45
CA SER A 176 -19.75 -26.11 -19.61
C SER A 176 -19.59 -25.25 -18.37
N SER A 177 -19.89 -25.80 -17.19
CA SER A 177 -19.79 -25.08 -15.92
C SER A 177 -18.34 -24.66 -15.59
N LEU A 178 -17.35 -25.50 -15.91
CA LEU A 178 -15.94 -25.17 -15.69
C LEU A 178 -15.42 -24.14 -16.69
N HIS A 179 -15.89 -24.16 -17.95
CA HIS A 179 -15.59 -23.09 -18.92
C HIS A 179 -16.13 -21.74 -18.44
N GLU A 180 -17.38 -21.68 -18.00
CA GLU A 180 -17.94 -20.43 -17.45
C GLU A 180 -17.17 -19.94 -16.21
N GLN A 181 -16.67 -20.86 -15.37
CA GLN A 181 -15.80 -20.49 -14.24
C GLN A 181 -14.44 -19.98 -14.70
N ALA A 182 -13.83 -20.61 -15.70
CA ALA A 182 -12.56 -20.18 -16.29
C ALA A 182 -12.68 -18.80 -16.94
N GLU A 183 -13.75 -18.54 -17.70
CA GLU A 183 -14.03 -17.23 -18.31
C GLU A 183 -14.19 -16.13 -17.26
N ARG A 184 -14.94 -16.39 -16.17
CA ARG A 184 -15.06 -15.43 -15.07
C ARG A 184 -13.72 -15.17 -14.36
N ALA A 185 -12.92 -16.21 -14.16
CA ALA A 185 -11.61 -16.07 -13.55
C ALA A 185 -10.62 -15.31 -14.46
N GLU A 186 -10.72 -15.49 -15.77
CA GLU A 186 -9.94 -14.75 -16.76
C GLU A 186 -10.32 -13.26 -16.78
N GLN A 187 -11.62 -12.95 -16.70
CA GLN A 187 -12.09 -11.58 -16.58
C GLN A 187 -11.61 -10.92 -15.29
N GLU A 188 -11.73 -11.61 -14.15
CA GLU A 188 -11.20 -11.12 -12.88
C GLU A 188 -9.69 -10.87 -12.97
N ARG A 189 -8.92 -11.78 -13.59
CA ARG A 189 -7.48 -11.58 -13.79
C ARG A 189 -7.21 -10.33 -14.63
N ALA A 190 -7.98 -10.08 -15.69
CA ALA A 190 -7.83 -8.89 -16.52
C ALA A 190 -8.14 -7.60 -15.73
N ASP A 191 -9.22 -7.59 -14.95
CA ASP A 191 -9.58 -6.45 -14.09
C ASP A 191 -8.49 -6.17 -13.04
N ARG A 192 -7.89 -7.22 -12.47
CA ARG A 192 -6.74 -7.10 -11.55
C ARG A 192 -5.48 -6.59 -12.23
N ALA A 193 -5.27 -6.94 -13.51
CA ALA A 193 -4.12 -6.46 -14.28
C ALA A 193 -4.23 -4.96 -14.52
N ASP A 194 -5.40 -4.48 -14.93
CA ASP A 194 -5.68 -3.05 -15.12
C ASP A 194 -5.54 -2.28 -13.80
N ALA A 195 -6.02 -2.86 -12.69
CA ALA A 195 -5.86 -2.28 -11.37
C ALA A 195 -4.38 -2.19 -10.96
N ALA A 196 -3.59 -3.26 -11.16
CA ALA A 196 -2.16 -3.28 -10.87
C ALA A 196 -1.40 -2.21 -11.68
N GLU A 197 -1.67 -2.10 -12.99
CA GLU A 197 -1.07 -1.07 -13.84
C GLU A 197 -1.41 0.35 -13.36
N GLN A 198 -2.68 0.62 -13.06
CA GLN A 198 -3.10 1.92 -12.54
C GLN A 198 -2.42 2.28 -11.22
N LYS A 199 -2.31 1.32 -10.29
CA LYS A 199 -1.65 1.52 -9.00
C LYS A 199 -0.14 1.70 -9.15
N ALA A 200 0.51 0.94 -10.02
CA ALA A 200 1.93 1.12 -10.34
C ALA A 200 2.19 2.52 -10.95
N GLY A 201 1.33 2.96 -11.87
CA GLY A 201 1.40 4.31 -12.43
C GLY A 201 1.20 5.41 -11.37
N ALA A 202 0.27 5.22 -10.43
CA ALA A 202 0.07 6.14 -9.31
C ALA A 202 1.28 6.18 -8.36
N ALA A 203 1.88 5.02 -8.06
CA ALA A 203 3.09 4.91 -7.25
C ALA A 203 4.25 5.69 -7.86
N LYS A 204 4.49 5.52 -9.16
CA LYS A 204 5.56 6.23 -9.89
C LYS A 204 5.37 7.75 -9.88
N ARG A 205 4.14 8.24 -10.06
CA ARG A 205 3.83 9.67 -9.98
C ARG A 205 4.05 10.22 -8.57
N ALA A 206 3.60 9.49 -7.56
CA ALA A 206 3.79 9.87 -6.17
C ALA A 206 5.28 9.88 -5.77
N GLU A 207 6.06 8.91 -6.24
CA GLU A 207 7.52 8.87 -6.06
C GLU A 207 8.20 10.08 -6.70
N THR A 208 7.84 10.42 -7.93
CA THR A 208 8.41 11.59 -8.63
C THR A 208 8.09 12.89 -7.88
N ALA A 209 6.84 13.05 -7.42
CA ALA A 209 6.44 14.21 -6.64
C ALA A 209 7.14 14.28 -5.27
N ALA A 210 7.35 13.13 -4.62
CA ALA A 210 8.10 13.07 -3.37
C ALA A 210 9.56 13.48 -3.57
N ASN A 211 10.23 12.95 -4.59
CA ASN A 211 11.63 13.30 -4.87
C ASN A 211 11.78 14.78 -5.18
N ALA A 212 10.89 15.36 -5.99
CA ALA A 212 10.92 16.79 -6.28
C ALA A 212 10.73 17.65 -5.01
N ALA A 213 9.84 17.24 -4.10
CA ALA A 213 9.63 17.95 -2.84
C ALA A 213 10.82 17.80 -1.88
N VAL A 214 11.50 16.66 -1.89
CA VAL A 214 12.75 16.45 -1.12
C VAL A 214 13.87 17.34 -1.67
N ASP A 215 14.08 17.34 -2.99
CA ASP A 215 15.10 18.18 -3.64
C ASP A 215 14.88 19.67 -3.34
N ASP A 216 13.62 20.13 -3.38
CA ASP A 216 13.26 21.51 -3.02
C ASP A 216 13.50 21.80 -1.53
N THR A 217 13.16 20.85 -0.66
CA THR A 217 13.38 20.99 0.80
C THR A 217 14.85 21.03 1.15
N GLU A 218 15.69 20.20 0.55
CA GLU A 218 17.13 20.18 0.78
C GLU A 218 17.77 21.52 0.42
N GLN A 219 17.38 22.11 -0.71
CA GLN A 219 17.86 23.43 -1.14
C GLN A 219 17.56 24.53 -0.12
N HIS A 220 16.34 24.56 0.43
CA HIS A 220 15.92 25.62 1.35
C HIS A 220 16.32 25.35 2.80
N SER A 221 16.35 24.09 3.24
CA SER A 221 16.61 23.75 4.64
C SER A 221 18.06 24.00 5.05
N ASP A 222 19.04 23.74 4.18
CA ASP A 222 20.45 24.06 4.43
C ASP A 222 20.65 25.56 4.66
N GLU A 223 20.03 26.39 3.81
CA GLU A 223 20.08 27.84 3.97
C GLU A 223 19.40 28.29 5.27
N LEU A 224 18.20 27.79 5.56
CA LEU A 224 17.46 28.15 6.77
C LEU A 224 18.18 27.71 8.05
N TYR A 225 18.84 26.55 8.07
CA TYR A 225 19.66 26.13 9.21
C TYR A 225 20.93 26.97 9.35
N ALA A 226 21.57 27.39 8.26
CA ALA A 226 22.71 28.31 8.29
C ALA A 226 22.29 29.70 8.83
N GLN A 227 21.13 30.20 8.41
CA GLN A 227 20.54 31.44 8.91
C GLN A 227 20.22 31.34 10.42
N LEU A 228 19.62 30.23 10.86
CA LEU A 228 19.32 29.98 12.27
C LEU A 228 20.59 29.92 13.13
N ALA A 229 21.63 29.23 12.65
CA ALA A 229 22.93 29.16 13.30
C ALA A 229 23.59 30.54 13.44
N ALA A 230 23.48 31.37 12.40
CA ALA A 230 23.99 32.74 12.41
C ALA A 230 23.22 33.67 13.37
N LEU A 231 21.93 33.43 13.61
CA LEU A 231 21.11 34.18 14.58
C LEU A 231 21.33 33.74 16.03
N LYS A 232 21.77 32.49 16.25
CA LYS A 232 21.89 31.87 17.59
C LYS A 232 23.33 31.66 18.06
N ASP A 233 24.31 32.14 17.29
CA ASP A 233 25.75 31.96 17.56
C ASP A 233 26.12 30.48 17.77
N SER A 234 25.58 29.61 16.92
CA SER A 234 25.73 28.15 17.01
C SER A 234 26.15 27.55 15.66
N THR A 235 26.02 26.24 15.50
CA THR A 235 26.28 25.54 14.22
C THR A 235 24.98 24.97 13.68
N ALA A 236 24.85 24.89 12.35
CA ALA A 236 23.67 24.30 11.71
C ALA A 236 23.37 22.89 12.24
N ALA A 237 24.41 22.05 12.38
CA ALA A 237 24.29 20.71 12.93
C ALA A 237 23.78 20.69 14.39
N ALA A 238 24.23 21.63 15.23
CA ALA A 238 23.74 21.72 16.62
C ALA A 238 22.27 22.15 16.67
N GLU A 239 21.86 23.09 15.82
CA GLU A 239 20.46 23.53 15.73
C GLU A 239 19.54 22.44 15.18
N GLN A 240 19.98 21.70 14.16
CA GLN A 240 19.26 20.55 13.61
C GLN A 240 19.07 19.46 14.66
N GLY A 241 20.14 19.08 15.38
CA GLY A 241 20.07 18.09 16.47
C GLY A 241 19.16 18.52 17.62
N TYR A 242 19.19 19.81 17.98
CA TYR A 242 18.30 20.37 19.02
C TYR A 242 16.83 20.39 18.56
N ALA A 243 16.57 20.76 17.30
CA ALA A 243 15.23 20.75 16.72
C ALA A 243 14.66 19.32 16.68
N LEU A 244 15.46 18.35 16.20
CA LEU A 244 15.09 16.94 16.15
C LEU A 244 14.79 16.38 17.56
N GLY A 245 15.65 16.65 18.54
CA GLY A 245 15.43 16.19 19.92
C GLY A 245 14.12 16.70 20.51
N GLN A 246 13.79 17.98 20.30
CA GLN A 246 12.51 18.54 20.73
C GLN A 246 11.32 17.95 19.96
N ALA A 247 11.46 17.74 18.65
CA ALA A 247 10.41 17.17 17.82
C ALA A 247 10.06 15.74 18.27
N VAL A 248 11.06 14.89 18.45
CA VAL A 248 10.90 13.53 18.99
C VAL A 248 10.28 13.55 20.39
N ALA A 249 10.66 14.48 21.26
CA ALA A 249 10.04 14.61 22.58
C ALA A 249 8.55 14.95 22.49
N ARG A 250 8.15 15.85 21.57
CA ARG A 250 6.73 16.16 21.28
C ARG A 250 5.99 14.94 20.74
N GLN A 251 6.59 14.22 19.78
CA GLN A 251 6.02 12.99 19.20
C GLN A 251 5.78 11.92 20.27
N LYS A 252 6.74 11.72 21.19
CA LYS A 252 6.60 10.80 22.33
C LYS A 252 5.45 11.23 23.24
N ALA A 253 5.40 12.50 23.63
CA ALA A 253 4.35 13.02 24.52
C ALA A 253 2.95 12.85 23.88
N GLU A 254 2.83 13.11 22.59
CA GLU A 254 1.57 12.89 21.87
C GLU A 254 1.19 11.40 21.78
N GLN A 255 2.15 10.53 21.46
CA GLN A 255 1.90 9.08 21.45
C GLN A 255 1.42 8.59 22.83
N GLN A 256 2.00 9.11 23.91
CA GLN A 256 1.56 8.78 25.27
C GLN A 256 0.13 9.28 25.54
N ARG A 257 -0.21 10.52 25.17
CA ARG A 257 -1.59 11.03 25.27
C ARG A 257 -2.58 10.17 24.49
N GLN A 258 -2.21 9.76 23.27
CA GLN A 258 -3.06 8.89 22.45
C GLN A 258 -3.25 7.50 23.08
N ARG A 259 -2.20 6.90 23.65
CA ARG A 259 -2.29 5.62 24.38
C ARG A 259 -3.18 5.74 25.61
N GLU A 260 -3.02 6.80 26.39
CA GLU A 260 -3.85 7.07 27.57
C GLU A 260 -5.32 7.29 27.18
N ALA A 261 -5.59 8.04 26.10
CA ALA A 261 -6.93 8.25 25.57
C ALA A 261 -7.54 6.93 25.04
N ALA A 262 -6.77 6.10 24.33
CA ALA A 262 -7.21 4.81 23.84
C ALA A 262 -7.52 3.84 24.99
N ALA A 263 -6.65 3.79 26.01
CA ALA A 263 -6.89 3.00 27.21
C ALA A 263 -8.11 3.48 28.00
N ALA A 264 -8.35 4.80 28.07
CA ALA A 264 -9.55 5.36 28.67
C ALA A 264 -10.82 5.02 27.87
N ALA A 265 -10.76 5.09 26.54
CA ALA A 265 -11.85 4.69 25.66
C ALA A 265 -12.15 3.19 25.78
N GLU A 266 -11.13 2.35 25.87
CA GLU A 266 -11.26 0.91 26.05
C GLU A 266 -11.87 0.57 27.42
N ARG A 267 -11.42 1.23 28.50
CA ARG A 267 -12.06 1.10 29.83
C ARG A 267 -13.53 1.52 29.81
N ALA A 268 -13.88 2.56 29.06
CA ALA A 268 -15.28 2.99 28.89
C ALA A 268 -16.11 1.99 28.06
N ARG A 269 -15.52 1.35 27.05
CA ARG A 269 -16.16 0.28 26.25
C ARG A 269 -16.35 -1.01 27.06
N GLN A 270 -15.34 -1.41 27.84
CA GLN A 270 -15.41 -2.58 28.72
C GLN A 270 -16.42 -2.41 29.86
N ALA A 271 -16.65 -1.17 30.32
CA ALA A 271 -17.73 -0.86 31.26
C ALA A 271 -19.14 -0.96 30.64
N SER A 272 -19.26 -1.06 29.31
CA SER A 272 -20.53 -1.00 28.58
C SER A 272 -20.90 -2.28 27.82
N SER A 273 -19.98 -3.25 27.68
CA SER A 273 -20.26 -4.54 27.02
C SER A 273 -19.16 -5.57 27.26
N SER A 274 -19.55 -6.83 27.50
CA SER A 274 -18.68 -8.00 27.63
C SER A 274 -18.64 -8.82 26.34
N THR A 275 -17.62 -8.66 25.50
CA THR A 275 -17.20 -9.69 24.51
C THR A 275 -15.75 -9.43 24.09
N PRO A 276 -14.83 -10.42 24.14
CA PRO A 276 -13.46 -10.27 23.65
C PRO A 276 -13.37 -10.62 22.16
N ALA A 277 -12.64 -9.80 21.39
CA ALA A 277 -12.23 -10.09 20.02
C ALA A 277 -10.72 -10.40 20.00
N ALA A 278 -10.36 -11.53 19.40
CA ALA A 278 -8.97 -11.96 19.19
C ALA A 278 -8.42 -11.40 17.88
N SER A 279 -7.27 -10.73 17.92
CA SER A 279 -6.51 -10.30 16.74
C SER A 279 -5.41 -11.31 16.42
N GLY A 280 -5.56 -12.02 15.31
CA GLY A 280 -4.50 -12.85 14.73
C GLY A 280 -3.54 -11.99 13.92
N GLY A 281 -2.27 -11.95 14.34
CA GLY A 281 -1.17 -11.43 13.54
C GLY A 281 -0.74 -12.44 12.49
N SER A 282 -0.37 -11.97 11.30
CA SER A 282 0.29 -12.79 10.29
C SER A 282 1.17 -11.95 9.38
N GLY A 283 2.46 -12.28 9.39
CA GLY A 283 3.40 -12.20 8.26
C GLY A 283 3.87 -10.82 7.79
N THR A 284 5.05 -10.40 8.25
CA THR A 284 5.78 -9.27 7.67
C THR A 284 6.29 -9.67 6.27
N SER A 285 5.63 -9.17 5.23
CA SER A 285 6.17 -9.13 3.87
C SER A 285 6.59 -7.69 3.59
N TYR A 286 7.83 -7.50 3.14
CA TYR A 286 8.40 -6.19 2.84
C TYR A 286 8.28 -5.90 1.34
N PRO A 287 7.33 -5.04 0.92
CA PRO A 287 7.32 -4.54 -0.44
C PRO A 287 8.56 -3.67 -0.75
N SER A 288 8.99 -3.69 -2.01
CA SER A 288 10.19 -2.97 -2.46
C SER A 288 9.82 -1.57 -2.96
N THR A 289 10.10 -0.53 -2.17
CA THR A 289 10.00 0.86 -2.65
C THR A 289 11.18 1.19 -3.57
N GLY A 290 10.91 1.69 -4.78
CA GLY A 290 11.93 2.20 -5.71
C GLY A 290 12.79 3.32 -5.09
N GLY A 291 14.06 3.42 -5.54
CA GLY A 291 14.97 4.51 -5.19
C GLY A 291 15.70 4.42 -3.84
N VAL A 292 15.56 3.32 -3.08
CA VAL A 292 16.21 3.14 -1.77
C VAL A 292 17.48 2.28 -1.89
N VAL A 293 18.62 2.77 -1.38
CA VAL A 293 19.83 1.96 -1.23
C VAL A 293 19.67 1.03 -0.02
N VAL A 294 19.55 -0.27 -0.28
CA VAL A 294 19.47 -1.30 0.76
C VAL A 294 20.88 -1.82 1.06
N ASP A 295 21.57 -1.14 1.98
CA ASP A 295 22.88 -1.56 2.48
C ASP A 295 22.91 -1.59 4.01
N PRO A 296 22.55 -2.74 4.62
CA PRO A 296 22.62 -2.95 6.06
C PRO A 296 24.00 -2.66 6.67
N ALA A 297 25.08 -2.91 5.95
CA ALA A 297 26.43 -2.73 6.47
C ALA A 297 26.80 -1.24 6.53
N ALA A 298 26.48 -0.48 5.49
CA ALA A 298 26.64 0.97 5.48
C ALA A 298 25.75 1.64 6.55
N ALA A 299 24.50 1.19 6.69
CA ALA A 299 23.59 1.68 7.73
C ALA A 299 24.16 1.44 9.15
N GLN A 300 24.68 0.24 9.43
CA GLN A 300 25.36 -0.04 10.70
C GLN A 300 26.63 0.79 10.90
N ALA A 301 27.41 1.03 9.85
CA ALA A 301 28.61 1.86 9.93
C ALA A 301 28.26 3.32 10.28
N TYR A 302 27.22 3.86 9.65
CA TYR A 302 26.70 5.19 9.98
C TYR A 302 26.24 5.25 11.44
N ALA A 303 25.41 4.31 11.89
CA ALA A 303 24.95 4.25 13.28
C ALA A 303 26.13 4.22 14.28
N ARG A 304 27.19 3.44 14.01
CA ARG A 304 28.41 3.43 14.84
C ARG A 304 29.08 4.80 14.94
N SER A 305 29.08 5.59 13.87
CA SER A 305 29.62 6.96 13.91
C SER A 305 28.71 7.95 14.65
N ALA A 306 27.39 7.73 14.62
CA ALA A 306 26.40 8.65 15.18
C ALA A 306 26.15 8.46 16.68
N ILE A 307 26.27 7.23 17.23
CA ILE A 307 25.92 6.95 18.63
C ILE A 307 26.71 7.79 19.66
N GLY A 308 27.93 8.21 19.33
CA GLY A 308 28.75 9.05 20.20
C GLY A 308 28.15 10.43 20.45
N ALA A 309 27.42 10.98 19.48
CA ALA A 309 26.75 12.28 19.60
C ALA A 309 25.65 12.27 20.70
N TYR A 310 25.14 11.09 21.05
CA TYR A 310 24.13 10.90 22.10
C TYR A 310 24.73 10.61 23.49
N GLY A 311 26.06 10.64 23.61
CA GLY A 311 26.80 10.32 24.83
C GLY A 311 26.87 8.82 25.13
N TRP A 312 26.70 7.96 24.13
CA TRP A 312 26.76 6.51 24.26
C TRP A 312 28.13 5.96 23.86
N GLY A 313 28.60 4.95 24.60
CA GLY A 313 29.79 4.18 24.24
C GLY A 313 29.50 3.10 23.19
N SER A 314 30.57 2.51 22.65
CA SER A 314 30.48 1.44 21.64
C SER A 314 29.78 0.16 22.14
N ASP A 315 29.70 -0.02 23.46
CA ASP A 315 28.98 -1.10 24.13
C ASP A 315 27.47 -1.09 23.84
N GLN A 316 26.92 0.07 23.48
CA GLN A 316 25.51 0.19 23.10
C GLN A 316 25.20 -0.36 21.70
N MET A 317 26.22 -0.51 20.84
CA MET A 317 26.01 -0.87 19.44
C MET A 317 25.46 -2.29 19.28
N SER A 318 25.87 -3.24 20.12
CA SER A 318 25.38 -4.63 20.03
C SER A 318 23.87 -4.70 20.27
N CYS A 319 23.36 -3.97 21.27
CA CYS A 319 21.93 -3.84 21.55
C CYS A 319 21.18 -3.18 20.39
N LEU A 320 21.75 -2.12 19.80
CA LEU A 320 21.16 -1.45 18.64
C LEU A 320 21.06 -2.39 17.42
N VAL A 321 22.12 -3.16 17.15
CA VAL A 321 22.15 -4.18 16.09
C VAL A 321 21.05 -5.21 16.31
N SER A 322 20.94 -5.75 17.51
CA SER A 322 19.89 -6.73 17.83
C SER A 322 18.50 -6.14 17.66
N LEU A 323 18.26 -4.92 18.18
CA LEU A 323 16.98 -4.23 18.07
C LEU A 323 16.57 -4.03 16.60
N TRP A 324 17.39 -3.36 15.79
CA TRP A 324 17.01 -3.07 14.40
C TRP A 324 17.14 -4.26 13.45
N ASN A 325 17.86 -5.32 13.83
CA ASN A 325 17.76 -6.60 13.12
C ASN A 325 16.35 -7.18 13.24
N GLN A 326 15.74 -7.11 14.42
CA GLN A 326 14.37 -7.60 14.65
C GLN A 326 13.32 -6.73 13.95
N GLU A 327 13.51 -5.41 13.97
CA GLU A 327 12.55 -4.47 13.38
C GLU A 327 12.52 -4.58 11.84
N SER A 328 13.68 -4.57 11.19
CA SER A 328 13.76 -4.35 9.74
C SER A 328 14.90 -5.10 9.04
N GLY A 329 15.78 -5.76 9.79
CA GLY A 329 17.05 -6.23 9.23
C GLY A 329 17.92 -5.10 8.70
N TRP A 330 17.84 -3.89 9.29
CA TRP A 330 18.55 -2.68 8.85
C TRP A 330 18.19 -2.19 7.44
N ARG A 331 17.00 -2.54 6.94
CA ARG A 331 16.55 -2.14 5.60
C ARG A 331 15.80 -0.80 5.66
N ALA A 332 16.33 0.21 4.98
CA ALA A 332 15.68 1.53 4.89
C ALA A 332 14.33 1.51 4.15
N ASN A 333 14.08 0.50 3.31
CA ASN A 333 12.80 0.31 2.62
C ASN A 333 11.84 -0.65 3.33
N ALA A 334 12.12 -1.05 4.57
CA ALA A 334 11.27 -2.00 5.29
C ALA A 334 9.89 -1.40 5.58
N LEU A 335 8.86 -1.79 4.83
CA LEU A 335 7.47 -1.47 5.13
C LEU A 335 6.76 -2.69 5.72
N ASN A 336 6.16 -2.54 6.90
CA ASN A 336 5.20 -3.49 7.40
C ASN A 336 3.82 -3.15 6.81
N ALA A 337 3.35 -3.96 5.86
CA ALA A 337 2.08 -3.71 5.16
C ALA A 337 0.84 -3.72 6.08
N SER A 338 0.89 -4.41 7.23
CA SER A 338 -0.24 -4.51 8.16
C SER A 338 -0.38 -3.28 9.05
N SER A 339 0.74 -2.71 9.51
CA SER A 339 0.76 -1.59 10.44
C SER A 339 1.09 -0.25 9.79
N GLY A 340 1.74 -0.26 8.62
CA GLY A 340 2.30 0.94 7.99
C GLY A 340 3.63 1.41 8.60
N ALA A 341 4.24 0.63 9.51
CA ALA A 341 5.55 0.94 10.06
C ALA A 341 6.63 0.90 8.97
N TYR A 342 7.53 1.88 8.96
CA TYR A 342 8.49 2.04 7.88
C TYR A 342 9.93 2.27 8.35
N GLY A 343 10.87 1.80 7.54
CA GLY A 343 12.30 2.07 7.66
C GLY A 343 13.01 1.24 8.71
N ILE A 344 14.29 1.55 8.91
CA ILE A 344 15.18 0.88 9.87
C ILE A 344 14.55 0.78 11.27
N PRO A 345 14.02 1.88 11.86
CA PRO A 345 13.47 1.85 13.20
C PRO A 345 11.98 1.47 13.26
N GLN A 346 11.37 1.05 12.14
CA GLN A 346 9.93 0.75 12.04
C GLN A 346 9.04 1.85 12.63
N SER A 347 9.25 3.09 12.18
CA SER A 347 8.52 4.25 12.70
C SER A 347 7.03 4.19 12.35
N LEU A 348 6.17 4.49 13.33
CA LEU A 348 4.71 4.53 13.19
C LEU A 348 4.09 5.81 13.80
N PRO A 349 3.43 6.67 12.99
CA PRO A 349 3.46 6.69 11.52
C PRO A 349 4.86 7.03 10.99
N ALA A 350 5.18 6.53 9.80
CA ALA A 350 6.46 6.73 9.11
C ALA A 350 6.86 8.22 8.98
N THR A 351 5.87 9.10 8.82
CA THR A 351 6.04 10.56 8.69
C THR A 351 6.74 11.22 9.85
N LYS A 352 6.81 10.57 11.03
CA LYS A 352 7.58 11.06 12.17
C LYS A 352 9.06 11.27 11.84
N MET A 353 9.61 10.50 10.90
CA MET A 353 11.00 10.61 10.50
C MET A 353 11.29 11.88 9.67
N ALA A 354 10.26 12.57 9.16
CA ALA A 354 10.44 13.82 8.43
C ALA A 354 11.05 14.95 9.29
N ASP A 355 10.92 14.87 10.62
CA ASP A 355 11.57 15.79 11.55
C ASP A 355 13.11 15.62 11.60
N ALA A 356 13.65 14.49 11.12
CA ALA A 356 15.10 14.29 10.99
C ALA A 356 15.64 14.73 9.63
N GLY A 357 14.81 14.66 8.58
CA GLY A 357 15.17 15.07 7.22
C GLY A 357 14.07 14.73 6.23
N ALA A 358 13.95 15.53 5.17
CA ALA A 358 12.92 15.36 4.14
C ALA A 358 13.07 14.06 3.36
N ASP A 359 14.30 13.59 3.20
CA ASP A 359 14.74 12.39 2.52
C ASP A 359 14.56 11.10 3.35
N TRP A 360 13.87 11.16 4.49
CA TRP A 360 13.66 10.03 5.41
C TRP A 360 13.15 8.75 4.73
N ARG A 361 12.42 8.88 3.61
CA ARG A 361 11.89 7.74 2.86
C ARG A 361 13.00 6.91 2.24
N THR A 362 14.08 7.52 1.77
CA THR A 362 15.11 6.86 0.95
C THR A 362 16.49 6.84 1.60
N ASN A 363 16.73 7.69 2.62
CA ASN A 363 18.02 7.81 3.28
C ASN A 363 18.07 7.06 4.62
N ALA A 364 18.93 6.05 4.70
CA ALA A 364 19.19 5.29 5.92
C ALA A 364 19.74 6.15 7.06
N ALA A 365 20.59 7.14 6.76
CA ALA A 365 21.17 8.03 7.77
C ALA A 365 20.07 8.83 8.49
N THR A 366 19.16 9.45 7.72
CA THR A 366 18.02 10.20 8.26
C THR A 366 17.12 9.33 9.14
N GLN A 367 16.85 8.09 8.73
CA GLN A 367 16.07 7.14 9.55
C GLN A 367 16.80 6.77 10.85
N ILE A 368 18.11 6.57 10.78
CA ILE A 368 18.95 6.28 11.93
C ILE A 368 18.96 7.48 12.90
N ASP A 369 19.12 8.70 12.41
CA ASP A 369 19.14 9.91 13.26
C ASP A 369 17.84 10.09 14.03
N TRP A 370 16.69 9.92 13.36
CA TRP A 370 15.39 9.88 14.04
C TRP A 370 15.32 8.75 15.08
N GLY A 371 15.73 7.54 14.68
CA GLY A 371 15.70 6.36 15.54
C GLY A 371 16.56 6.50 16.80
N LEU A 372 17.78 7.03 16.69
CA LEU A 372 18.68 7.30 17.81
C LEU A 372 18.11 8.39 18.73
N ALA A 373 17.56 9.47 18.17
CA ALA A 373 16.88 10.50 18.94
C ALA A 373 15.67 9.94 19.71
N TYR A 374 14.88 9.07 19.07
CA TYR A 374 13.76 8.37 19.70
C TYR A 374 14.23 7.47 20.84
N ILE A 375 15.26 6.64 20.61
CA ILE A 375 15.82 5.77 21.64
C ILE A 375 16.31 6.58 22.85
N LYS A 376 17.01 7.70 22.61
CA LYS A 376 17.46 8.59 23.68
C LYS A 376 16.30 9.14 24.50
N SER A 377 15.24 9.59 23.84
CA SER A 377 14.08 10.18 24.50
C SER A 377 13.20 9.15 25.21
N ALA A 378 12.97 7.99 24.60
CA ALA A 378 12.04 6.97 25.08
C ALA A 378 12.68 6.02 26.10
N TYR A 379 13.92 5.58 25.85
CA TYR A 379 14.57 4.50 26.59
C TYR A 379 15.91 4.91 27.23
N GLY A 380 16.41 6.10 26.91
CA GLY A 380 17.68 6.63 27.41
C GLY A 380 18.93 6.07 26.72
N SER A 381 18.90 4.80 26.28
CA SER A 381 20.01 4.13 25.59
C SER A 381 19.53 2.95 24.73
N PRO A 382 20.32 2.51 23.72
CA PRO A 382 20.01 1.32 22.92
C PRO A 382 19.84 0.05 23.75
N CYS A 383 20.69 -0.18 24.76
CA CYS A 383 20.51 -1.34 25.64
C CYS A 383 19.29 -1.18 26.55
N GLY A 384 18.93 0.04 26.94
CA GLY A 384 17.65 0.31 27.62
C GLY A 384 16.44 -0.07 26.75
N ALA A 385 16.48 0.28 25.46
CA ALA A 385 15.44 -0.08 24.50
C ALA A 385 15.36 -1.60 24.28
N TRP A 386 16.51 -2.24 24.07
CA TRP A 386 16.59 -3.69 23.91
C TRP A 386 16.07 -4.46 25.13
N ASN A 387 16.45 -4.03 26.34
CA ASN A 387 15.93 -4.65 27.57
C ASN A 387 14.42 -4.46 27.72
N HIS A 388 13.88 -3.31 27.31
CA HIS A 388 12.43 -3.09 27.28
C HIS A 388 11.76 -4.08 26.32
N GLU A 389 12.28 -4.23 25.11
CA GLU A 389 11.76 -5.17 24.11
C GLU A 389 11.74 -6.61 24.64
N MET A 390 12.85 -7.04 25.25
CA MET A 390 12.96 -8.37 25.88
C MET A 390 12.05 -8.55 27.11
N SER A 391 11.46 -7.48 27.66
CA SER A 391 10.60 -7.55 28.85
C SER A 391 9.10 -7.60 28.54
N VAL A 392 8.69 -7.35 27.29
CA VAL A 392 7.28 -7.37 26.87
C VAL A 392 6.85 -8.79 26.53
N ASP A 393 5.72 -9.24 27.07
CA ASP A 393 5.14 -10.59 26.89
C ASP A 393 3.78 -10.50 26.14
N PRO A 394 3.46 -11.37 25.15
CA PRO A 394 4.27 -12.45 24.60
C PRO A 394 5.58 -11.96 23.99
N HIS A 395 6.68 -12.59 24.40
CA HIS A 395 7.93 -12.51 23.66
C HIS A 395 7.65 -13.09 22.28
N TRP A 396 7.64 -12.27 21.24
CA TRP A 396 7.33 -12.72 19.89
C TRP A 396 8.56 -13.40 19.27
N TYR A 397 8.98 -14.53 19.87
CA TYR A 397 10.02 -15.45 19.40
C TYR A 397 9.69 -16.91 19.70
#